data_AF-A0A2I7FS43-F1
#
_entry.id   AF-A0A2I7FS43-F1
#
_cell.length_a   1.000
_cell.length_b   1.000
_cell.length_c   1.000
_cell.angle_alpha   90.00
_cell.angle_beta   90.00
_cell.angle_gamma   90.00
#
_symmetry.space_group_name_H-M   'P 1'
#
loop_
_entity.id
_entity.type
_entity.pdbx_description
1 polymer ?
#
loop_
_entity_poly.entity_id
_entity_poly.type
_entity_poly.pdbx_seq_one_letter_code
_entity_poly.pdbx_strand_id
1 'polypeptide(L)' 'VPLQTIRARIGYCYHPAQTIHGVLGIKIWIFRDTE' A
#
# COMPACT_ATOMS: atom_id res chain seq x y z
N VAL A 1 4.61 -0.90 -8.68
CA VAL A 1 4.57 -2.26 -8.08
C VAL A 1 3.93 -3.21 -9.09
N PRO A 2 4.58 -4.32 -9.47
CA PRO A 2 4.00 -5.30 -10.42
C PRO A 2 2.84 -6.08 -9.75
N LEU A 3 1.65 -5.48 -9.73
CA LEU A 3 0.48 -6.02 -9.01
C LEU A 3 -0.13 -7.28 -9.62
N GLN A 4 0.17 -7.56 -10.88
CA GLN A 4 -0.29 -8.76 -11.60
C GLN A 4 0.65 -9.97 -11.38
N THR A 5 1.82 -9.76 -10.78
CA THR A 5 2.84 -10.79 -10.60
C THR A 5 2.68 -11.44 -9.23
N ILE A 6 2.07 -12.63 -9.17
CA ILE A 6 1.83 -13.36 -7.91
C ILE A 6 3.13 -13.65 -7.15
N ARG A 7 4.25 -13.85 -7.86
CA ARG A 7 5.57 -14.11 -7.26
C ARG A 7 6.22 -12.85 -6.65
N ALA A 8 5.75 -11.64 -7.00
CA ALA A 8 6.34 -10.41 -6.50
C ALA A 8 6.07 -10.27 -4.99
N ARG A 9 7.13 -10.01 -4.21
CA ARG A 9 6.98 -9.76 -2.77
C ARG A 9 6.46 -8.34 -2.56
N ILE A 10 5.15 -8.24 -2.35
CA ILE A 10 4.46 -6.95 -2.20
C ILE A 10 3.84 -6.89 -0.81
N GLY A 11 4.24 -5.89 -0.03
CA GLY A 11 3.52 -5.50 1.18
C GLY A 11 2.39 -4.54 0.85
N TYR A 12 1.21 -4.74 1.42
CA TYR A 12 0.09 -3.81 1.33
C TYR A 12 -0.29 -3.31 2.73
N CYS A 13 -0.58 -2.02 2.85
CA CYS A 13 -1.10 -1.42 4.07
C CYS A 13 -2.20 -0.42 3.74
N TYR A 14 -3.23 -0.38 4.58
CA TYR A 14 -4.27 0.64 4.56
C TYR A 14 -4.26 1.38 5.89
N HIS A 15 -4.25 2.72 5.83
CA HIS A 15 -4.30 3.57 7.00
C HIS A 15 -5.29 4.71 6.81
N PRO A 16 -6.34 4.82 7.65
CA PRO A 16 -7.24 5.97 7.63
C PRO A 16 -6.64 7.11 8.46
N ALA A 17 -6.50 8.30 7.86
CA ALA A 17 -6.12 9.53 8.55
C ALA A 17 -7.38 10.35 8.88
N GLN A 18 -7.57 10.70 10.15
CA GLN A 18 -8.64 11.61 10.57
C GLN A 18 -8.18 13.06 10.38
N THR A 19 -8.96 13.84 9.65
CA THR A 19 -8.73 15.26 9.40
C THR A 19 -9.93 16.08 9.88
N ILE A 20 -9.76 17.40 10.01
CA ILE A 20 -10.87 18.31 10.37
C ILE A 20 -12.04 18.28 9.39
N HIS A 21 -11.81 17.80 8.16
CA HIS A 21 -12.83 17.71 7.10
C HIS A 21 -13.34 16.28 6.88
N GLY A 22 -12.96 15.31 7.74
CA GLY A 22 -13.38 13.92 7.64
C GLY A 22 -12.22 12.93 7.54
N VAL A 23 -12.49 11.72 7.04
CA VAL A 23 -11.51 10.62 7.00
C VAL A 23 -10.89 10.49 5.61
N LEU A 24 -9.55 10.55 5.55
CA LEU A 24 -8.77 10.30 4.34
C LEU A 24 -8.20 8.87 4.37
N GLY A 25 -8.61 8.03 3.42
CA GLY A 25 -8.08 6.67 3.30
C GLY A 25 -6.77 6.64 2.52
N ILE A 26 -5.68 6.16 3.14
CA ILE A 26 -4.36 6.03 2.52
C ILE A 26 -4.09 4.55 2.22
N LYS A 27 -3.75 4.23 0.97
CA LYS A 27 -3.35 2.89 0.53
C LYS A 27 -1.90 2.92 0.07
N ILE A 28 -1.09 2.00 0.60
CA ILE A 28 0.34 1.92 0.32
C ILE A 28 0.67 0.50 -0.16
N TRP A 29 1.42 0.43 -1.25
CA TRP A 29 2.02 -0.82 -1.75
C TRP A 29 3.54 -0.68 -1.75
N ILE A 30 4.21 -1.61 -1.09
CA ILE A 30 5.68 -1.66 -1.01
C ILE A 30 6.14 -2.90 -1.75
N PHE A 31 6.80 -2.72 -2.89
CA PHE A 31 7.48 -3.80 -3.57
C PHE A 31 8.85 -4.02 -2.90
N ARG A 32 9.11 -5.24 -2.44
CA ARG A 32 10.43 -5.64 -1.95
C ARG A 32 11.09 -6.47 -3.05
N ASP A 33 12.08 -5.87 -3.70
CA ASP A 33 12.96 -6.64 -4.57
C ASP A 33 13.93 -7.45 -3.72
N THR A 34 14.26 -8.65 -4.17
CA THR A 34 15.35 -9.44 -3.60
C THR A 34 16.55 -9.23 -4.50
N GLU A 35 17.53 -8.45 -4.04
CA GLU A 35 18.89 -8.49 -4.61
C GLU A 35 19.42 -9.94 -4.64
#